data_AF-A0A7Z7YED0-F1
#
_entry.id   AF-A0A7Z7YED0-F1
#
_cell.length_a   1.000
_cell.length_b   1.000
_cell.length_c   1.000
_cell.angle_alpha   90.00
_cell.angle_beta   90.00
_cell.angle_gamma   90.00
#
_symmetry.space_group_name_H-M   'P 1'
#
loop_
_entity.id
_entity.type
_entity.pdbx_description
1 polymer ?
#
loop_
_entity_poly.entity_id
_entity_poly.type
_entity_poly.pdbx_seq_one_letter_code
_entity_poly.pdbx_strand_id
1 'polypeptide(L)'
;MNALNQAAAQELQRLSQLDALSHYTPETLLEAFLHAHNQQTQEWNALVEENQALTVKVADLESLAIDAQNYANQIIEMEKEIGALQEENEFCRNMALEAEKIAKAKIKRDQEYTALARQLELSSARVKELQRQLTELKGSDNPQKLREQIQRVKEKSKERDAKITRLERTNQQLKDSIKTKDAQMVTAIEKIKRLEMEIRNGGFTGIYHEGDHHIILWPQMITSVNKETGQTHTSRALLHMHQSGTARLISYDDETHSVLIHKAPTGGVRIPKDVLQFAENWLFNVNVTQKGEVTPKDLVQINLNAEAA
;
A
#
# COMPACT_ATOMS: atom_id res chain seq x y z
N MET A 1 -12.48 -35.40 145.69
CA MET A 1 -12.47 -36.81 146.16
C MET A 1 -13.22 -37.06 147.48
N ASN A 2 -13.57 -36.06 148.32
CA ASN A 2 -14.24 -36.32 149.61
C ASN A 2 -15.78 -36.46 149.56
N ALA A 3 -16.48 -35.74 148.68
CA ALA A 3 -17.96 -35.77 148.65
C ALA A 3 -18.54 -37.06 148.07
N LEU A 4 -17.94 -37.61 147.00
CA LEU A 4 -18.37 -38.86 146.36
C LEU A 4 -18.10 -40.08 147.26
N ASN A 5 -16.97 -40.08 147.96
CA ASN A 5 -16.63 -41.11 148.94
C ASN A 5 -17.53 -41.02 150.19
N GLN A 6 -17.91 -39.81 150.64
CA GLN A 6 -18.88 -39.64 151.73
C GLN A 6 -20.28 -40.10 151.33
N ALA A 7 -20.75 -39.79 150.12
CA ALA A 7 -22.03 -40.24 149.62
C ALA A 7 -22.09 -41.77 149.45
N ALA A 8 -21.02 -42.38 148.92
CA ALA A 8 -20.90 -43.84 148.82
C ALA A 8 -20.88 -44.51 150.20
N ALA A 9 -20.17 -43.93 151.18
CA ALA A 9 -20.12 -44.44 152.55
C ALA A 9 -21.48 -44.33 153.26
N GLN A 10 -22.21 -43.22 153.07
CA GLN A 10 -23.55 -43.03 153.62
C GLN A 10 -24.57 -44.00 153.00
N GLU A 11 -24.52 -44.23 151.69
CA GLU A 11 -25.42 -45.18 151.03
C GLU A 11 -25.09 -46.63 151.40
N LEU A 12 -23.80 -46.99 151.56
CA LEU A 12 -23.39 -48.30 152.09
C LEU A 12 -23.93 -48.53 153.50
N GLN A 13 -23.90 -47.50 154.35
CA GLN A 13 -24.41 -47.57 155.72
C GLN A 13 -25.94 -47.70 155.73
N ARG A 14 -26.65 -46.99 154.84
CA ARG A 14 -28.09 -47.11 154.65
C ARG A 14 -28.50 -48.49 154.14
N LEU A 15 -27.77 -49.02 153.16
CA LEU A 15 -27.97 -50.36 152.61
C LEU A 15 -27.71 -51.43 153.68
N SER A 16 -26.70 -51.27 154.55
CA SER A 16 -26.42 -52.24 155.63
C SER A 16 -27.53 -52.37 156.68
N GLN A 17 -28.45 -51.40 156.75
CA GLN A 17 -29.56 -51.35 157.72
C GLN A 17 -30.92 -51.72 157.10
N LEU A 18 -30.97 -52.09 155.82
CA LEU A 18 -32.21 -52.51 155.17
C LEU A 18 -32.63 -53.89 155.67
N ASP A 19 -33.79 -53.97 156.32
CA ASP A 19 -34.42 -55.20 156.81
C ASP A 19 -34.70 -56.22 155.68
N ALA A 20 -34.70 -55.76 154.42
CA ALA A 20 -34.76 -56.62 153.25
C ALA A 20 -33.49 -57.49 153.07
N LEU A 21 -32.36 -57.11 153.66
CA LEU A 21 -31.08 -57.83 153.58
C LEU A 21 -30.84 -58.69 154.83
N SER A 22 -31.58 -58.49 155.93
CA SER A 22 -31.50 -59.30 157.16
C SER A 22 -32.06 -60.72 157.00
N HIS A 23 -32.88 -60.95 155.96
CA HIS A 23 -33.50 -62.24 155.62
C HIS A 23 -32.60 -63.15 154.77
N TYR A 24 -31.47 -62.61 154.29
CA TYR A 24 -30.50 -63.32 153.47
C TYR A 24 -29.25 -63.58 154.31
N THR A 25 -28.68 -64.78 154.20
CA THR A 25 -27.41 -65.07 154.86
C THR A 25 -26.30 -64.22 154.21
N PRO A 26 -25.26 -63.81 154.96
CA PRO A 26 -24.13 -63.08 154.38
C PRO A 26 -23.54 -63.75 153.12
N GLU A 27 -23.59 -65.09 153.06
CA GLU A 27 -23.18 -65.88 151.90
C GLU A 27 -24.04 -65.61 150.66
N THR A 28 -25.37 -65.55 150.79
CA THR A 28 -26.29 -65.26 149.65
C THR A 28 -26.18 -63.83 149.12
N LEU A 29 -25.91 -62.84 149.99
CA LEU A 29 -25.64 -61.46 149.55
C LEU A 29 -24.29 -61.32 148.85
N LEU A 30 -23.27 -62.03 149.33
CA LEU A 30 -21.97 -62.08 148.69
C LEU A 30 -22.06 -62.74 147.31
N GLU A 31 -22.82 -63.82 147.18
CA GLU A 31 -23.06 -64.52 145.91
C GLU A 31 -23.81 -63.63 144.90
N ALA A 32 -24.87 -62.94 145.33
CA ALA A 32 -25.59 -61.98 144.48
C ALA A 32 -24.71 -60.79 144.05
N PHE A 33 -23.87 -60.28 144.95
CA PHE A 33 -22.90 -59.23 144.63
C PHE A 33 -21.86 -59.71 143.61
N LEU A 34 -21.30 -60.90 143.81
CA LEU A 34 -20.34 -61.50 142.87
C LEU A 34 -20.99 -61.71 141.50
N HIS A 35 -22.24 -62.17 141.45
CA HIS A 35 -22.99 -62.29 140.19
C HIS A 35 -23.21 -60.94 139.51
N ALA A 36 -23.68 -59.92 140.24
CA ALA A 36 -23.92 -58.59 139.68
C ALA A 36 -22.61 -57.93 139.21
N HIS A 37 -21.52 -58.06 139.98
CA HIS A 37 -20.21 -57.55 139.60
C HIS A 37 -19.65 -58.28 138.38
N ASN A 38 -19.78 -59.60 138.31
CA ASN A 38 -19.36 -60.38 137.14
C ASN A 38 -20.18 -60.02 135.89
N GLN A 39 -21.49 -59.84 136.03
CA GLN A 39 -22.35 -59.38 134.95
C GLN A 39 -21.96 -57.97 134.48
N GLN A 40 -21.77 -57.03 135.41
CA GLN A 40 -21.30 -55.68 135.08
C GLN A 40 -19.94 -55.69 134.39
N THR A 41 -19.03 -56.56 134.83
CA THR A 41 -17.71 -56.74 134.20
C THR A 41 -17.84 -57.30 132.78
N GLN A 42 -18.76 -58.25 132.56
CA GLN A 42 -19.05 -58.79 131.22
C GLN A 42 -19.64 -57.73 130.29
N GLU A 43 -20.62 -56.97 130.76
CA GLU A 43 -21.23 -55.86 130.01
C GLU A 43 -20.20 -54.77 129.68
N TRP A 44 -19.33 -54.44 130.64
CA TRP A 44 -18.24 -53.49 130.42
C TRP A 44 -17.23 -54.01 129.37
N ASN A 45 -16.83 -55.28 129.47
CA ASN A 45 -15.92 -55.88 128.49
C ASN A 45 -16.54 -55.89 127.09
N ALA A 46 -17.83 -56.21 126.96
CA ALA A 46 -18.54 -56.15 125.68
C ALA A 46 -18.58 -54.73 125.11
N LEU A 47 -18.82 -53.72 125.95
CA LEU A 47 -18.80 -52.31 125.54
C LEU A 47 -17.41 -51.85 125.10
N VAL A 48 -16.35 -52.34 125.76
CA VAL A 48 -14.96 -52.05 125.37
C VAL A 48 -14.65 -52.68 124.02
N GLU A 49 -15.05 -53.93 123.79
CA GLU A 49 -14.87 -54.61 122.49
C GLU A 49 -15.63 -53.89 121.37
N GLU A 50 -16.87 -53.46 121.61
CA GLU A 50 -17.65 -52.69 120.64
C GLU A 50 -16.99 -51.34 120.32
N ASN A 51 -16.51 -50.61 121.32
CA ASN A 51 -15.79 -49.35 121.10
C ASN A 51 -14.50 -49.55 120.30
N GLN A 52 -13.76 -50.63 120.55
CA GLN A 52 -12.57 -50.96 119.76
C GLN A 52 -12.94 -51.26 118.31
N ALA A 53 -13.99 -52.04 118.06
CA ALA A 53 -14.47 -52.34 116.71
C ALA A 53 -14.95 -51.07 115.97
N LEU A 54 -15.66 -50.17 116.66
CA LEU A 54 -16.09 -48.89 116.10
C LEU A 54 -14.89 -47.98 115.78
N THR A 55 -13.87 -47.95 116.65
CA THR A 55 -12.65 -47.16 116.42
C THR A 55 -11.93 -47.60 115.14
N VAL A 56 -11.79 -48.91 114.93
CA VAL A 56 -11.21 -49.46 113.68
C VAL A 56 -12.05 -49.06 112.46
N LYS A 57 -13.37 -49.21 112.56
CA LYS A 57 -14.27 -48.86 111.46
C LYS A 57 -14.24 -47.37 111.10
N VAL A 58 -14.10 -46.49 112.08
CA VAL A 58 -13.94 -45.05 111.85
C VAL A 58 -12.62 -44.78 111.10
N ALA A 59 -11.52 -45.40 111.51
CA ALA A 59 -10.23 -45.25 110.83
C ALA A 59 -10.29 -45.73 109.36
N ASP A 60 -10.96 -46.84 109.09
CA ASP A 60 -11.17 -47.34 107.71
C ASP A 60 -11.98 -46.36 106.86
N LEU A 61 -13.05 -45.78 107.43
CA LEU A 61 -13.88 -44.78 106.75
C LEU A 61 -13.13 -43.47 106.49
N GLU A 62 -12.28 -43.04 107.42
CA GLU A 62 -11.40 -41.88 107.23
C GLU A 62 -10.42 -42.10 106.08
N SER A 63 -9.81 -43.28 105.99
CA SER A 63 -8.95 -43.64 104.86
C SER A 63 -9.70 -43.60 103.54
N LEU A 64 -10.91 -44.18 103.49
CA LEU A 64 -11.74 -44.19 102.28
C LEU A 64 -12.16 -42.76 101.86
N ALA A 65 -12.43 -41.88 102.82
CA ALA A 65 -12.77 -40.49 102.56
C ALA A 65 -11.59 -39.72 101.94
N ILE A 66 -10.37 -39.97 102.40
CA ILE A 66 -9.14 -39.40 101.83
C ILE A 66 -8.97 -39.87 100.38
N ASP A 67 -9.16 -41.15 100.11
CA ASP A 67 -9.05 -41.70 98.75
C ASP A 67 -10.11 -41.12 97.81
N ALA A 68 -11.36 -41.00 98.27
CA ALA A 68 -12.45 -40.38 97.51
C ALA A 68 -12.12 -38.91 97.16
N GLN A 69 -11.54 -38.17 98.10
CA GLN A 69 -11.10 -36.79 97.86
C GLN A 69 -9.96 -36.72 96.84
N ASN A 70 -9.00 -37.66 96.90
CA ASN A 70 -7.91 -37.74 95.92
C ASN A 70 -8.45 -38.01 94.50
N TYR A 71 -9.40 -38.93 94.35
CA TYR A 71 -10.03 -39.19 93.05
C TYR A 71 -10.83 -37.99 92.55
N ALA A 72 -11.56 -37.29 93.42
CA ALA A 72 -12.28 -36.08 93.04
C ALA A 72 -11.33 -34.99 92.50
N ASN A 73 -10.17 -34.79 93.14
CA ASN A 73 -9.15 -33.86 92.66
C ASN A 73 -8.57 -34.29 91.31
N GLN A 74 -8.34 -35.59 91.09
CA GLN A 74 -7.86 -36.10 89.80
C GLN A 74 -8.88 -35.89 88.69
N ILE A 75 -10.17 -36.08 88.96
CA ILE A 75 -11.25 -35.83 87.99
C ILE A 75 -11.24 -34.36 87.57
N ILE A 76 -11.13 -33.43 88.53
CA ILE A 76 -11.08 -31.99 88.23
C ILE A 76 -9.89 -31.64 87.33
N GLU A 77 -8.71 -32.20 87.59
CA GLU A 77 -7.54 -31.92 86.74
C GLU A 77 -7.69 -32.54 85.34
N MET A 78 -8.25 -33.76 85.24
CA MET A 78 -8.56 -34.38 83.94
C MET A 78 -9.60 -33.59 83.15
N GLU A 79 -10.65 -33.09 83.80
CA GLU A 79 -11.66 -32.24 83.16
C GLU A 79 -11.05 -30.95 82.59
N LYS A 80 -10.12 -30.36 83.33
CA LYS A 80 -9.36 -29.18 82.89
C LYS A 80 -8.44 -29.50 81.71
N GLU A 81 -7.75 -30.64 81.72
CA GLU A 81 -6.92 -31.09 80.59
C GLU A 81 -7.78 -31.37 79.35
N ILE A 82 -8.93 -32.02 79.50
CA ILE A 82 -9.88 -32.24 78.40
C ILE A 82 -10.35 -30.92 77.82
N GLY A 83 -10.68 -29.93 78.66
CA GLY A 83 -11.06 -28.59 78.20
C GLY A 83 -9.95 -27.93 77.37
N ALA A 84 -8.72 -27.95 77.87
CA ALA A 84 -7.56 -27.39 77.15
C ALA A 84 -7.33 -28.10 75.79
N LEU A 85 -7.43 -29.43 75.75
CA LEU A 85 -7.28 -30.20 74.53
C LEU A 85 -8.42 -29.94 73.53
N GLN A 86 -9.64 -29.69 73.99
CA GLN A 86 -10.75 -29.31 73.13
C GLN A 86 -10.53 -27.95 72.48
N GLU A 87 -10.10 -26.95 73.26
CA GLU A 87 -9.74 -25.61 72.75
C GLU A 87 -8.61 -25.68 71.72
N GLU A 88 -7.56 -26.47 71.99
CA GLU A 88 -6.46 -26.67 71.04
C GLU A 88 -6.93 -27.36 69.76
N ASN A 89 -7.81 -28.37 69.86
CA ASN A 89 -8.34 -29.07 68.69
C ASN A 89 -9.20 -28.15 67.82
N GLU A 90 -10.04 -27.30 68.43
CA GLU A 90 -10.81 -26.28 67.70
C GLU A 90 -9.89 -25.28 67.01
N PHE A 91 -8.84 -24.81 67.69
CA PHE A 91 -7.84 -23.93 67.10
C PHE A 91 -7.15 -24.58 65.88
N CYS A 92 -6.69 -25.82 66.00
CA CYS A 92 -6.06 -26.56 64.91
C CYS A 92 -7.02 -26.78 63.73
N ARG A 93 -8.30 -27.10 63.99
CA ARG A 93 -9.32 -27.25 62.93
C ARG A 93 -9.54 -25.95 62.19
N ASN A 94 -9.67 -24.84 62.90
CA ASN A 94 -9.85 -23.53 62.29
C ASN A 94 -8.63 -23.14 61.43
N MET A 95 -7.42 -23.39 61.94
CA MET A 95 -6.19 -23.16 61.19
C MET A 95 -6.10 -24.02 59.92
N ALA A 96 -6.50 -25.29 59.99
CA ALA A 96 -6.53 -26.18 58.83
C ALA A 96 -7.54 -25.71 57.77
N LEU A 97 -8.72 -25.23 58.19
CA LEU A 97 -9.73 -24.67 57.27
C LEU A 97 -9.22 -23.40 56.57
N GLU A 98 -8.54 -22.51 57.28
CA GLU A 98 -7.94 -21.32 56.68
C GLU A 98 -6.78 -21.67 55.73
N ALA A 99 -5.93 -22.63 56.10
CA ALA A 99 -4.89 -23.13 55.22
C ALA A 99 -5.46 -23.73 53.91
N GLU A 100 -6.57 -24.46 54.00
CA GLU A 100 -7.27 -25.00 52.82
C GLU A 100 -7.83 -23.88 51.93
N LYS A 101 -8.44 -22.85 52.52
CA LYS A 101 -8.93 -21.67 51.77
C LYS A 101 -7.80 -20.97 51.02
N ILE A 102 -6.66 -20.75 51.70
CA ILE A 102 -5.47 -20.13 51.10
C ILE A 102 -4.93 -21.00 49.96
N ALA A 103 -4.84 -22.31 50.17
CA ALA A 103 -4.38 -23.24 49.14
C ALA A 103 -5.27 -23.22 47.89
N LYS A 104 -6.60 -23.25 48.07
CA LYS A 104 -7.57 -23.13 46.95
C LYS A 104 -7.43 -21.80 46.21
N ALA A 105 -7.28 -20.69 46.94
CA ALA A 105 -7.07 -19.36 46.36
C ALA A 105 -5.75 -19.28 45.57
N LYS A 106 -4.68 -19.91 46.07
CA LYS A 106 -3.39 -20.00 45.39
C LYS A 106 -3.50 -20.78 44.08
N ILE A 107 -4.12 -21.97 44.10
CA ILE A 107 -4.33 -22.78 42.89
C ILE A 107 -5.09 -21.98 41.82
N LYS A 108 -6.14 -21.26 42.22
CA LYS A 108 -6.89 -20.40 41.29
C LYS A 108 -6.01 -19.30 40.69
N ARG A 109 -5.21 -18.61 41.51
CA ARG A 109 -4.27 -17.58 41.01
C ARG A 109 -3.20 -18.15 40.08
N ASP A 110 -2.68 -19.34 40.36
CA ASP A 110 -1.68 -19.98 39.51
C ASP A 110 -2.28 -20.36 38.13
N GLN A 111 -3.55 -20.79 38.10
CA GLN A 111 -4.30 -21.01 36.85
C GLN A 111 -4.50 -19.71 36.06
N GLU A 112 -4.86 -18.61 36.73
CA GLU A 112 -5.00 -17.30 36.08
C GLU A 112 -3.64 -16.79 35.54
N TYR A 113 -2.57 -16.95 36.32
CA TYR A 113 -1.22 -16.56 35.92
C TYR A 113 -0.73 -17.34 34.69
N THR A 114 -0.93 -18.66 34.67
CA THR A 114 -0.55 -19.51 33.53
C THR A 114 -1.35 -19.17 32.27
N ALA A 115 -2.64 -18.88 32.40
CA ALA A 115 -3.47 -18.42 31.28
C ALA A 115 -2.98 -17.07 30.73
N LEU A 116 -2.65 -16.12 31.61
CA LEU A 116 -2.17 -14.80 31.22
C LEU A 116 -0.77 -14.85 30.58
N ALA A 117 0.13 -15.68 31.12
CA ALA A 117 1.46 -15.91 30.55
C ALA A 117 1.36 -16.47 29.11
N ARG A 118 0.44 -17.40 28.87
CA ARG A 118 0.17 -17.94 27.53
C ARG A 118 -0.38 -16.88 26.58
N GLN A 119 -1.28 -16.02 27.04
CA GLN A 119 -1.78 -14.90 26.23
C GLN A 119 -0.67 -13.91 25.88
N LEU A 120 0.21 -13.60 26.84
CA LEU A 120 1.36 -12.72 26.61
C LEU A 120 2.30 -13.33 25.56
N GLU A 121 2.61 -14.62 25.67
CA GLU A 121 3.45 -15.33 24.70
C GLU A 121 2.86 -15.28 23.28
N LEU A 122 1.57 -15.59 23.14
CA LEU A 122 0.85 -15.50 21.86
C LEU A 122 0.86 -14.08 21.29
N SER A 123 0.65 -13.06 22.14
CA SER A 123 0.68 -11.66 21.71
C SER A 123 2.09 -11.23 21.27
N SER A 124 3.13 -11.67 22.00
CA SER A 124 4.54 -11.44 21.68
C SER A 124 4.91 -12.07 20.34
N ALA A 125 4.50 -13.32 20.11
CA ALA A 125 4.70 -14.01 18.85
C ALA A 125 4.00 -13.27 17.70
N ARG A 126 2.77 -12.80 17.91
CA ARG A 126 2.02 -12.01 16.92
C ARG A 126 2.69 -10.68 16.61
N VAL A 127 3.23 -9.98 17.62
CA VAL A 127 3.98 -8.73 17.43
C VAL A 127 5.24 -8.98 16.61
N LYS A 128 6.00 -10.03 16.92
CA LYS A 128 7.19 -10.42 16.13
C LYS A 128 6.83 -10.73 14.68
N GLU A 129 5.75 -11.49 14.46
CA GLU A 129 5.29 -11.82 13.12
C GLU A 129 4.81 -10.59 12.35
N LEU A 130 4.06 -9.69 12.99
CA LEU A 130 3.66 -8.42 12.38
C LEU A 130 4.88 -7.54 12.07
N GLN A 131 5.88 -7.51 12.94
CA GLN A 131 7.14 -6.81 12.67
C GLN A 131 7.87 -7.41 11.47
N ARG A 132 7.93 -8.75 11.35
CA ARG A 132 8.49 -9.46 10.19
C ARG A 132 7.75 -9.10 8.91
N GLN A 133 6.41 -9.18 8.92
CA GLN A 133 5.58 -8.79 7.78
C GLN A 133 5.78 -7.32 7.42
N LEU A 134 5.92 -6.44 8.40
CA LEU A 134 6.15 -5.02 8.17
C LEU A 134 7.55 -4.76 7.60
N THR A 135 8.57 -5.51 8.01
CA THR A 135 9.89 -5.45 7.37
C THR A 135 9.89 -6.06 5.97
N GLU A 136 9.09 -7.10 5.71
CA GLU A 136 8.94 -7.70 4.38
C GLU A 136 8.22 -6.75 3.43
N LEU A 137 7.14 -6.11 3.88
CA LEU A 137 6.44 -5.05 3.15
C LEU A 137 7.35 -3.84 2.90
N LYS A 138 8.25 -3.50 3.84
CA LYS A 138 9.30 -2.50 3.63
C LYS A 138 10.47 -3.00 2.79
N GLY A 139 10.61 -4.30 2.59
CA GLY A 139 11.79 -4.97 2.06
C GLY A 139 11.89 -4.95 0.53
N SER A 140 10.77 -4.94 -0.18
CA SER A 140 10.76 -4.75 -1.64
C SER A 140 10.61 -3.29 -2.05
N ASP A 141 9.82 -2.53 -1.30
CA ASP A 141 9.47 -1.11 -1.57
C ASP A 141 9.97 -0.20 -0.47
N ASN A 142 11.28 -0.27 -0.17
CA ASN A 142 11.87 0.70 0.75
C ASN A 142 11.59 2.11 0.20
N PRO A 143 10.91 3.01 0.93
CA PRO A 143 10.57 4.35 0.43
C PRO A 143 11.78 5.11 -0.10
N GLN A 144 12.99 4.78 0.37
CA GLN A 144 14.24 5.31 -0.17
C GLN A 144 14.55 4.80 -1.60
N LYS A 145 14.39 3.49 -1.85
CA LYS A 145 14.56 2.91 -3.20
C LYS A 145 13.51 3.44 -4.17
N LEU A 146 12.26 3.60 -3.73
CA LEU A 146 11.20 4.21 -4.54
C LEU A 146 11.52 5.68 -4.85
N ARG A 147 12.01 6.45 -3.88
CA ARG A 147 12.49 7.84 -4.13
C ARG A 147 13.63 7.88 -5.15
N GLU A 148 14.60 6.99 -5.04
CA GLU A 148 15.70 6.88 -6.01
C GLU A 148 15.25 6.45 -7.40
N GLN A 149 14.28 5.53 -7.50
CA GLN A 149 13.68 5.15 -8.79
C GLN A 149 12.91 6.32 -9.41
N ILE A 150 12.08 7.01 -8.62
CA ILE A 150 11.35 8.20 -9.07
C ILE A 150 12.32 9.29 -9.55
N GLN A 151 13.42 9.50 -8.83
CA GLN A 151 14.45 10.47 -9.22
C GLN A 151 15.10 10.09 -10.56
N ARG A 152 15.51 8.82 -10.72
CA ARG A 152 16.07 8.30 -11.98
C ARG A 152 15.09 8.44 -13.15
N VAL A 153 13.80 8.18 -12.93
CA VAL A 153 12.77 8.32 -13.97
C VAL A 153 12.58 9.80 -14.34
N LYS A 154 12.57 10.72 -13.37
CA LYS A 154 12.50 12.17 -13.62
C LYS A 154 13.71 12.70 -14.39
N GLU A 155 14.91 12.21 -14.08
CA GLU A 155 16.12 12.60 -14.81
C GLU A 155 16.07 12.11 -16.26
N LYS A 156 15.68 10.84 -16.47
CA LYS A 156 15.48 10.30 -17.82
C LYS A 156 14.38 11.01 -18.59
N SER A 157 13.29 11.44 -17.93
CA SER A 157 12.23 12.20 -18.60
C SER A 157 12.73 13.56 -19.07
N LYS A 158 13.45 14.29 -18.20
CA LYS A 158 14.07 15.58 -18.56
C LYS A 158 15.04 15.47 -19.74
N GLU A 159 15.86 14.42 -19.77
CA GLU A 159 16.79 14.18 -20.88
C GLU A 159 16.04 13.88 -22.20
N ARG A 160 14.96 13.09 -22.13
CA ARG A 160 14.09 12.84 -23.30
C ARG A 160 13.41 14.12 -23.79
N ASP A 161 12.87 14.93 -22.89
CA ASP A 161 12.23 16.20 -23.24
C ASP A 161 13.23 17.14 -23.91
N ALA A 162 14.45 17.27 -23.37
CA ALA A 162 15.50 18.07 -23.99
C ALA A 162 15.87 17.57 -25.40
N LYS A 163 15.93 16.25 -25.59
CA LYS A 163 16.18 15.64 -26.90
C LYS A 163 15.04 15.91 -27.88
N ILE A 164 13.78 15.83 -27.43
CA ILE A 164 12.59 16.12 -28.24
C ILE A 164 12.64 17.58 -28.70
N THR A 165 12.83 18.54 -27.78
CA THR A 165 12.92 19.96 -28.12
C THR A 165 14.03 20.25 -29.14
N ARG A 166 15.18 19.58 -29.02
CA ARG A 166 16.28 19.72 -29.99
C ARG A 166 15.88 19.18 -31.37
N LEU A 167 15.27 18.00 -31.42
CA LEU A 167 14.82 17.39 -32.67
C LEU A 167 13.72 18.22 -33.34
N GLU A 168 12.78 18.77 -32.58
CA GLU A 168 11.73 19.67 -33.10
C GLU A 168 12.33 20.92 -33.73
N ARG A 169 13.31 21.54 -33.06
CA ARG A 169 14.02 22.72 -33.60
C ARG A 169 14.77 22.40 -34.89
N THR A 170 15.47 21.26 -34.95
CA THR A 170 16.15 20.82 -36.18
C THR A 170 15.15 20.52 -37.29
N ASN A 171 14.02 19.88 -36.98
CA ASN A 171 12.99 19.56 -37.96
C ASN A 171 12.36 20.84 -38.54
N GLN A 172 12.15 21.86 -37.71
CA GLN A 172 11.70 23.17 -38.18
C GLN A 172 12.72 23.82 -39.14
N GLN A 173 14.01 23.81 -38.79
CA GLN A 173 15.07 24.31 -39.66
C GLN A 173 15.14 23.57 -41.01
N LEU A 174 14.96 22.25 -41.00
CA LEU A 174 14.91 21.45 -42.22
C LEU A 174 13.70 21.81 -43.09
N LYS A 175 12.52 22.01 -42.50
CA LYS A 175 11.33 22.47 -43.24
C LYS A 175 11.55 23.83 -43.90
N ASP A 176 12.16 24.77 -43.20
CA ASP A 176 12.44 26.10 -43.74
C ASP A 176 13.51 26.05 -44.86
N SER A 177 14.50 25.16 -44.72
CA SER A 177 15.50 24.89 -45.76
C SER A 177 14.86 24.30 -47.01
N ILE A 178 13.96 23.32 -46.88
CA ILE A 178 13.22 22.72 -47.99
C ILE A 178 12.40 23.78 -48.73
N LYS A 179 11.62 24.60 -48.01
CA LYS A 179 10.85 25.70 -48.62
C LYS A 179 11.73 26.65 -49.42
N THR A 180 12.90 27.00 -48.88
CA THR A 180 13.86 27.88 -49.57
C THR A 180 14.40 27.21 -50.83
N LYS A 181 14.70 25.91 -50.78
CA LYS A 181 15.19 25.14 -51.93
C LYS A 181 14.13 24.96 -53.00
N ASP A 182 12.87 24.73 -52.64
CA ASP A 182 11.76 24.64 -53.58
C ASP A 182 11.56 25.98 -54.32
N ALA A 183 11.62 27.10 -53.60
CA ALA A 183 11.55 28.43 -54.22
C ALA A 183 12.72 28.68 -55.20
N GLN A 184 13.94 28.29 -54.82
CA GLN A 184 15.12 28.34 -55.70
C GLN A 184 14.94 27.47 -56.94
N MET A 185 14.36 26.27 -56.79
CA MET A 185 14.13 25.32 -57.87
C MET A 185 13.11 25.88 -58.88
N VAL A 186 11.99 26.46 -58.42
CA VAL A 186 11.00 27.09 -59.31
C VAL A 186 11.65 28.21 -60.14
N THR A 187 12.43 29.07 -59.48
CA THR A 187 13.16 30.16 -60.14
C THR A 187 14.14 29.64 -61.20
N ALA A 188 14.85 28.53 -60.90
CA ALA A 188 15.76 27.90 -61.84
C ALA A 188 15.03 27.30 -63.05
N ILE A 189 13.89 26.64 -62.83
CA ILE A 189 13.05 26.08 -63.90
C ILE A 189 12.55 27.17 -64.84
N GLU A 190 12.07 28.30 -64.31
CA GLU A 190 11.65 29.45 -65.13
C GLU A 190 12.80 30.02 -65.97
N LYS A 191 14.00 30.10 -65.38
CA LYS A 191 15.19 30.55 -66.11
C LYS A 191 15.56 29.59 -67.24
N ILE A 192 15.48 28.28 -67.02
CA ILE A 192 15.72 27.27 -68.06
C ILE A 192 14.72 27.45 -69.20
N LYS A 193 13.41 27.54 -68.92
CA LYS A 193 12.37 27.73 -69.95
C LYS A 193 12.61 28.95 -70.82
N ARG A 194 13.01 30.07 -70.20
CA ARG A 194 13.36 31.31 -70.93
C ARG A 194 14.56 31.11 -71.85
N LEU A 195 15.64 30.52 -71.35
CA LEU A 195 16.84 30.25 -72.17
C LEU A 195 16.53 29.28 -73.33
N GLU A 196 15.68 28.28 -73.11
CA GLU A 196 15.21 27.38 -74.18
C GLU A 196 14.36 28.08 -75.25
N MET A 197 13.58 29.11 -74.88
CA MET A 197 12.88 29.96 -75.86
C MET A 197 13.87 30.82 -76.66
N GLU A 198 14.86 31.41 -75.99
CA GLU A 198 15.89 32.24 -76.64
C GLU A 198 16.72 31.44 -77.65
N ILE A 199 17.16 30.23 -77.29
CA ILE A 199 17.88 29.32 -78.20
C ILE A 199 17.01 28.95 -79.41
N ARG A 200 15.74 28.60 -79.19
CA ARG A 200 14.82 28.27 -80.31
C ARG A 200 14.62 29.42 -81.29
N ASN A 201 14.68 30.67 -80.83
CA ASN A 201 14.46 31.83 -81.69
C ASN A 201 15.72 32.33 -82.42
N GLY A 202 16.92 31.95 -81.96
CA GLY A 202 18.19 32.40 -82.56
C GLY A 202 18.71 31.54 -83.74
N GLY A 203 18.03 30.45 -84.09
CA GLY A 203 18.62 29.35 -84.87
C GLY A 203 18.26 29.23 -86.37
N PHE A 204 17.79 30.26 -87.07
CA PHE A 204 17.26 30.07 -88.43
C PHE A 204 17.91 30.93 -89.53
N THR A 205 18.37 30.24 -90.58
CA THR A 205 18.91 30.76 -91.85
C THR A 205 17.85 30.54 -92.96
N GLY A 206 17.95 31.27 -94.09
CA GLY A 206 16.88 31.51 -95.07
C GLY A 206 16.02 30.30 -95.51
N ILE A 207 14.76 30.55 -95.89
CA ILE A 207 13.73 29.52 -96.14
C ILE A 207 13.57 29.23 -97.64
N TYR A 208 13.74 30.24 -98.51
CA TYR A 208 13.46 30.07 -99.95
C TYR A 208 14.28 31.02 -100.82
N HIS A 209 14.68 30.54 -102.00
CA HIS A 209 15.42 31.28 -103.00
C HIS A 209 14.98 30.93 -104.43
N GLU A 210 14.63 31.95 -105.21
CA GLU A 210 14.26 31.84 -106.63
C GLU A 210 14.79 33.05 -107.39
N GLY A 211 15.78 32.83 -108.28
CA GLY A 211 16.45 33.88 -109.03
C GLY A 211 16.97 35.01 -108.13
N ASP A 212 16.45 36.21 -108.33
CA ASP A 212 16.84 37.41 -107.58
C ASP A 212 16.08 37.61 -106.25
N HIS A 213 15.16 36.71 -105.92
CA HIS A 213 14.28 36.82 -104.76
C HIS A 213 14.67 35.82 -103.67
N HIS A 214 14.68 36.30 -102.43
CA HIS A 214 14.99 35.53 -101.24
C HIS A 214 13.88 35.71 -100.22
N ILE A 215 13.52 34.65 -99.52
CA ILE A 215 12.65 34.72 -98.34
C ILE A 215 13.40 34.17 -97.14
N ILE A 216 13.43 34.97 -96.08
CA ILE A 216 14.06 34.67 -94.81
C ILE A 216 13.01 34.71 -93.70
N LEU A 217 13.15 33.82 -92.72
CA LEU A 217 12.33 33.88 -91.52
C LEU A 217 12.60 35.18 -90.76
N TRP A 218 11.56 35.94 -90.42
CA TRP A 218 11.73 37.04 -89.48
C TRP A 218 11.92 36.45 -88.06
N PRO A 219 12.99 36.81 -87.34
CA PRO A 219 13.37 36.13 -86.10
C PRO A 219 12.39 36.41 -84.95
N GLN A 220 11.67 37.53 -85.02
CA GLN A 220 10.70 37.94 -84.01
C GLN A 220 9.27 37.63 -84.46
N MET A 221 8.40 37.26 -83.53
CA MET A 221 6.96 37.25 -83.81
C MET A 221 6.50 38.69 -84.02
N ILE A 222 5.65 38.91 -85.01
CA ILE A 222 5.08 40.22 -85.26
C ILE A 222 3.69 40.25 -84.67
N THR A 223 3.45 41.31 -83.91
CA THR A 223 2.15 41.57 -83.31
C THR A 223 1.41 42.56 -84.18
N SER A 224 0.40 42.10 -84.93
CA SER A 224 -0.52 42.96 -85.65
C SER A 224 -1.77 43.21 -84.79
N VAL A 225 -2.24 44.45 -84.79
CA VAL A 225 -3.48 44.82 -84.11
C VAL A 225 -4.51 45.09 -85.19
N ASN A 226 -5.60 44.34 -85.18
CA ASN A 226 -6.71 44.59 -86.08
C ASN A 226 -7.34 45.95 -85.71
N LYS A 227 -7.41 46.86 -86.69
CA LYS A 227 -7.90 48.23 -86.49
C LYS A 227 -9.41 48.30 -86.24
N GLU A 228 -10.17 47.27 -86.60
CA GLU A 228 -11.63 47.21 -86.44
C GLU A 228 -12.06 46.44 -85.19
N THR A 229 -11.37 45.35 -84.84
CA THR A 229 -11.73 44.49 -83.69
C THR A 229 -10.89 44.75 -82.43
N GLY A 230 -9.76 45.45 -82.54
CA GLY A 230 -8.80 45.68 -81.45
C GLY A 230 -8.06 44.42 -80.99
N GLN A 231 -8.29 43.29 -81.64
CA GLN A 231 -7.70 42.01 -81.28
C GLN A 231 -6.23 41.96 -81.73
N THR A 232 -5.37 41.50 -80.82
CA THR A 232 -3.92 41.47 -81.01
C THR A 232 -3.51 40.07 -81.47
N HIS A 233 -3.07 39.94 -82.71
CA HIS A 233 -2.62 38.68 -83.29
C HIS A 233 -1.09 38.66 -83.33
N THR A 234 -0.51 37.59 -82.79
CA THR A 234 0.94 37.37 -82.80
C THR A 234 1.25 36.27 -83.81
N SER A 235 1.83 36.64 -84.95
CA SER A 235 2.11 35.72 -86.06
C SER A 235 3.59 35.72 -86.44
N ARG A 236 4.05 34.59 -87.00
CA ARG A 236 5.34 34.53 -87.69
C ARG A 236 5.22 35.31 -88.99
N ALA A 237 6.29 36.02 -89.33
CA ALA A 237 6.39 36.76 -90.57
C ALA A 237 7.62 36.32 -91.35
N LEU A 238 7.55 36.55 -92.66
CA LEU A 238 8.63 36.30 -93.60
C LEU A 238 9.16 37.62 -94.12
N LEU A 239 10.48 37.74 -94.22
CA LEU A 239 11.16 38.83 -94.88
C LEU A 239 11.49 38.43 -96.31
N HIS A 240 10.80 39.03 -97.27
CA HIS A 240 11.19 39.00 -98.66
C HIS A 240 12.33 40.00 -98.90
N MET A 241 13.37 39.58 -99.61
CA MET A 241 14.46 40.41 -100.07
C MET A 241 14.72 40.17 -101.55
N HIS A 242 15.10 41.21 -102.28
CA HIS A 242 15.50 41.13 -103.68
C HIS A 242 16.96 41.56 -103.84
N GLN A 243 17.66 41.05 -104.86
CA GLN A 243 19.08 41.37 -105.12
C GLN A 243 19.37 42.88 -105.24
N SER A 244 18.37 43.66 -105.66
CA SER A 244 18.48 45.13 -105.75
C SER A 244 18.49 45.83 -104.37
N GLY A 245 18.46 45.08 -103.27
CA GLY A 245 18.43 45.61 -101.91
C GLY A 245 17.04 46.02 -101.39
N THR A 246 15.98 45.80 -102.17
CA THR A 246 14.61 46.07 -101.71
C THR A 246 14.08 44.90 -100.90
N ALA A 247 13.53 45.18 -99.72
CA ALA A 247 12.93 44.18 -98.85
C ALA A 247 11.48 44.51 -98.50
N ARG A 248 10.66 43.48 -98.31
CA ARG A 248 9.26 43.58 -97.88
C ARG A 248 8.97 42.56 -96.82
N LEU A 249 8.18 42.96 -95.84
CA LEU A 249 7.69 42.04 -94.83
C LEU A 249 6.36 41.45 -95.30
N ILE A 250 6.25 40.12 -95.22
CA ILE A 250 5.05 39.35 -95.54
C ILE A 250 4.56 38.73 -94.23
N SER A 251 3.35 39.08 -93.83
CA SER A 251 2.67 38.47 -92.68
C SER A 251 1.43 37.72 -93.14
N TYR A 252 0.86 36.95 -92.22
CA TYR A 252 -0.39 36.22 -92.45
C TYR A 252 -1.50 36.86 -91.64
N ASP A 253 -2.63 37.08 -92.28
CA ASP A 253 -3.86 37.52 -91.64
C ASP A 253 -4.78 36.32 -91.43
N ASP A 254 -5.09 36.04 -90.16
CA ASP A 254 -5.89 34.90 -89.76
C ASP A 254 -7.39 35.09 -90.11
N GLU A 255 -7.86 36.34 -90.23
CA GLU A 255 -9.26 36.63 -90.54
C GLU A 255 -9.56 36.55 -92.04
N THR A 256 -8.65 37.06 -92.88
CA THR A 256 -8.81 37.03 -94.34
C THR A 256 -8.20 35.79 -94.99
N HIS A 257 -7.57 34.94 -94.18
CA HIS A 257 -6.80 33.76 -94.59
C HIS A 257 -5.80 34.04 -95.73
N SER A 258 -5.25 35.26 -95.77
CA SER A 258 -4.43 35.73 -96.89
C SER A 258 -3.13 36.36 -96.41
N VAL A 259 -2.11 36.36 -97.29
CA VAL A 259 -0.85 37.06 -97.01
C VAL A 259 -0.99 38.57 -97.11
N LEU A 260 -0.60 39.27 -96.06
CA LEU A 260 -0.48 40.72 -96.02
C LEU A 260 0.97 41.12 -96.36
N ILE A 261 1.13 41.84 -97.47
CA ILE A 261 2.41 42.46 -97.82
C ILE A 261 2.42 43.86 -97.22
N HIS A 262 3.28 44.09 -96.24
CA HIS A 262 3.42 45.40 -95.63
C HIS A 262 4.00 46.41 -96.63
N LYS A 263 3.49 47.65 -96.61
CA LYS A 263 3.88 48.70 -97.56
C LYS A 263 5.39 48.95 -97.52
N ALA A 264 6.04 48.79 -98.67
CA ALA A 264 7.44 49.14 -98.88
C ALA A 264 7.57 50.61 -99.33
N PRO A 265 8.76 51.21 -99.20
CA PRO A 265 9.06 52.53 -99.78
C PRO A 265 8.78 52.57 -101.29
N THR A 266 8.44 53.76 -101.80
CA THR A 266 8.08 54.00 -103.21
C THR A 266 9.21 53.55 -104.15
N GLY A 267 8.91 52.65 -105.11
CA GLY A 267 9.90 52.10 -106.07
C GLY A 267 10.29 50.63 -105.86
N GLY A 268 9.66 49.92 -104.91
CA GLY A 268 9.99 48.52 -104.64
C GLY A 268 9.67 47.55 -105.77
N VAL A 269 10.53 46.54 -105.96
CA VAL A 269 10.33 45.43 -106.91
C VAL A 269 9.06 44.64 -106.57
N ARG A 270 8.32 44.24 -107.60
CA ARG A 270 7.11 43.44 -107.45
C ARG A 270 7.52 42.00 -107.12
N ILE A 271 6.92 41.42 -106.08
CA ILE A 271 7.15 40.02 -105.71
C ILE A 271 6.49 39.14 -106.80
N PRO A 272 7.21 38.17 -107.39
CA PRO A 272 6.63 37.21 -108.31
C PRO A 272 5.53 36.40 -107.65
N LYS A 273 4.61 35.86 -108.46
CA LYS A 273 3.48 35.08 -107.94
C LYS A 273 3.92 33.79 -107.25
N ASP A 274 4.97 33.15 -107.76
CA ASP A 274 5.46 31.86 -107.26
C ASP A 274 6.10 32.01 -105.87
N VAL A 275 6.97 33.02 -105.71
CA VAL A 275 7.52 33.47 -104.42
C VAL A 275 6.41 33.80 -103.40
N LEU A 276 5.35 34.49 -103.84
CA LEU A 276 4.23 34.87 -102.97
C LEU A 276 3.39 33.65 -102.56
N GLN A 277 3.13 32.73 -103.50
CA GLN A 277 2.41 31.49 -103.24
C GLN A 277 3.18 30.59 -102.25
N PHE A 278 4.50 30.52 -102.40
CA PHE A 278 5.34 29.83 -101.43
C PHE A 278 5.22 30.46 -100.03
N ALA A 279 5.35 31.79 -99.94
CA ALA A 279 5.23 32.50 -98.68
C ALA A 279 3.85 32.29 -98.02
N GLU A 280 2.78 32.28 -98.80
CA GLU A 280 1.42 32.02 -98.34
C GLU A 280 1.24 30.61 -97.80
N ASN A 281 1.66 29.60 -98.56
CA ASN A 281 1.56 28.21 -98.14
C ASN A 281 2.39 27.93 -96.87
N TRP A 282 3.59 28.50 -96.81
CA TRP A 282 4.47 28.37 -95.65
C TRP A 282 3.87 29.04 -94.42
N LEU A 283 3.42 30.29 -94.55
CA LEU A 283 2.83 31.06 -93.46
C LEU A 283 1.53 30.44 -92.97
N PHE A 284 0.71 29.89 -93.86
CA PHE A 284 -0.48 29.14 -93.51
C PHE A 284 -0.13 27.90 -92.68
N ASN A 285 0.81 27.08 -93.16
CA ASN A 285 1.22 25.87 -92.43
C ASN A 285 1.76 26.21 -91.03
N VAL A 286 2.66 27.20 -90.94
CA VAL A 286 3.29 27.56 -89.66
C VAL A 286 2.32 28.27 -88.71
N ASN A 287 1.57 29.27 -89.17
CA ASN A 287 0.71 30.04 -88.27
C ASN A 287 -0.61 29.33 -87.95
N VAL A 288 -1.26 28.72 -88.95
CA VAL A 288 -2.58 28.10 -88.77
C VAL A 288 -2.45 26.65 -88.30
N THR A 289 -1.59 25.85 -88.94
CA THR A 289 -1.48 24.41 -88.63
C THR A 289 -0.59 24.15 -87.41
N GLN A 290 0.52 24.89 -87.28
CA GLN A 290 1.54 24.66 -86.24
C GLN A 290 1.53 25.72 -85.13
N LYS A 291 0.52 26.62 -85.11
CA LYS A 291 0.34 27.66 -84.07
C LYS A 291 1.59 28.52 -83.82
N GLY A 292 2.38 28.78 -84.86
CA GLY A 292 3.58 29.62 -84.83
C GLY A 292 4.88 28.89 -84.41
N GLU A 293 4.83 27.59 -84.13
CA GLU A 293 6.02 26.76 -83.92
C GLU A 293 6.60 26.29 -85.27
N VAL A 294 7.81 26.74 -85.59
CA VAL A 294 8.52 26.33 -86.81
C VAL A 294 9.22 25.00 -86.57
N THR A 295 8.91 23.96 -87.35
CA THR A 295 9.59 22.66 -87.24
C THR A 295 10.80 22.59 -88.17
N PRO A 296 11.76 21.65 -87.96
CA PRO A 296 12.88 21.44 -88.87
C PRO A 296 12.47 21.17 -90.33
N LYS A 297 11.27 20.66 -90.58
CA LYS A 297 10.75 20.41 -91.94
C LYS A 297 10.33 21.69 -92.66
N ASP A 298 9.95 22.72 -91.92
CA ASP A 298 9.54 24.02 -92.48
C ASP A 298 10.76 24.90 -92.83
N LEU A 299 11.96 24.48 -92.41
CA LEU A 299 13.22 25.20 -92.60
C LEU A 299 14.05 24.61 -93.75
N VAL A 300 13.46 23.73 -94.55
CA VAL A 300 14.12 23.19 -95.74
C VAL A 300 14.31 24.32 -96.73
N GLN A 301 15.57 24.69 -96.98
CA GLN A 301 15.93 25.61 -98.04
C GLN A 301 15.50 25.04 -99.39
N ILE A 302 14.44 25.62 -99.97
CA ILE A 302 14.05 25.31 -101.35
C ILE A 302 14.82 26.28 -102.25
N ASN A 303 15.82 25.74 -102.96
CA ASN A 303 16.53 26.44 -104.03
C ASN A 303 15.98 25.93 -105.36
N LEU A 304 15.25 26.76 -106.09
CA LEU A 304 14.70 26.41 -107.41
C LEU A 304 15.68 26.65 -108.57
N ASN A 305 16.88 27.18 -108.30
CA ASN A 305 17.90 27.42 -109.32
C ASN A 305 18.68 26.13 -109.73
N ALA A 306 18.13 24.94 -109.46
CA ALA A 306 18.80 23.67 -109.78
C ALA A 306 18.76 23.29 -111.27
N GLU A 307 18.08 24.05 -112.13
CA GLU A 307 18.12 23.90 -113.59
C GLU A 307 18.86 25.06 -114.26
N ALA A 308 20.17 25.10 -114.07
CA ALA A 308 21.13 25.76 -114.96
C ALA A 308 22.53 25.16 -114.77
N ALA A 309 22.68 23.87 -115.14
CA ALA A 309 23.93 23.24 -115.57
C ALA A 309 23.60 22.06 -116.49
#